data_AF-F2HHI3-F1
#
_entry.id   AF-F2HHI3-F1
#
_cell.length_a   1.000
_cell.length_b   1.000
_cell.length_c   1.000
_cell.angle_alpha   90.00
_cell.angle_beta   90.00
_cell.angle_gamma   90.00
#
_symmetry.space_group_name_H-M   'P 1'
#
loop_
_entity.id
_entity.type
_entity.pdbx_description
1 polymer ?
#
loop_
_entity_poly.entity_id
_entity_poly.type
_entity_poly.pdbx_seq_one_letter_code
_entity_poly.pdbx_strand_id
1 'polypeptide(L)'
;MVFKMKGKNLFKHKSQECNWKEKFEYLHIFRENYGHPNVSQRYQSNPGLGAWVNKQRVHFFKFKISNNRIELLKFLKFNWAPGKFFTFNLSWNKKYKKLNDFRNSHGHCSISRKYIQNRELGFWIKNQRQFFRKGVMDTDKIFLLSKLGFSWIKRPSFKKMNWNQRFKELEMYTNKQGNCLVPQRSGALGKWVQMQRNLYKKNLIKEDRKVLLNKLKFTWNLKKPNETCMFF
;
A
#
# COMPACT_ATOMS: atom_id res chain seq x y z
N MET A 1 26.30 53.91 -0.82
CA MET A 1 26.09 52.67 -1.58
C MET A 1 25.29 51.69 -0.74
N VAL A 2 24.22 51.16 -1.33
CA VAL A 2 23.22 50.28 -0.69
C VAL A 2 23.64 48.83 -0.85
N PHE A 3 23.65 48.05 0.24
CA PHE A 3 23.44 46.60 0.15
C PHE A 3 22.46 46.15 1.25
N LYS A 4 21.20 45.97 0.85
CA LYS A 4 20.16 45.25 1.62
C LYS A 4 20.37 43.75 1.43
N MET A 5 20.70 43.04 2.50
CA MET A 5 20.55 41.57 2.58
C MET A 5 19.32 41.24 3.42
N LYS A 6 18.37 40.51 2.80
CA LYS A 6 17.07 40.13 3.36
C LYS A 6 17.23 39.10 4.48
N GLY A 7 17.10 39.53 5.74
CA GLY A 7 16.94 38.63 6.88
C GLY A 7 15.51 38.11 6.98
N LYS A 8 15.22 36.92 6.43
CA LYS A 8 13.99 36.16 6.73
C LYS A 8 14.33 34.83 7.40
N ASN A 9 13.67 34.56 8.53
CA ASN A 9 13.33 33.22 9.07
C ASN A 9 14.32 32.41 9.94
N LEU A 10 15.20 32.99 10.77
CA LEU A 10 15.88 32.19 11.81
C LEU A 10 15.06 31.99 13.12
N PHE A 11 14.23 32.95 13.52
CA PHE A 11 13.56 32.90 14.84
C PHE A 11 12.28 32.05 14.90
N LYS A 12 11.66 31.73 13.75
CA LYS A 12 10.38 31.01 13.69
C LYS A 12 10.51 29.50 13.88
N HIS A 13 11.68 28.94 13.59
CA HIS A 13 11.95 27.49 13.69
C HIS A 13 12.23 27.04 15.12
N LYS A 14 12.94 27.86 15.91
CA LYS A 14 13.31 27.55 17.31
C LYS A 14 12.08 27.46 18.24
N SER A 15 11.07 28.31 18.03
CA SER A 15 9.85 28.33 18.87
C SER A 15 8.89 27.16 18.60
N GLN A 16 8.85 26.64 17.37
CA GLN A 16 8.00 25.48 17.03
C GLN A 16 8.55 24.16 17.55
N GLU A 17 9.88 24.02 17.67
CA GLU A 17 10.49 22.82 18.24
C GLU A 17 10.36 22.75 19.76
N CYS A 18 10.57 23.86 20.47
CA CYS A 18 10.34 23.92 21.92
C CYS A 18 8.89 23.57 22.29
N ASN A 19 7.92 24.11 21.55
CA ASN A 19 6.50 23.80 21.75
C ASN A 19 6.16 22.32 21.45
N TRP A 20 6.84 21.68 20.48
CA TRP A 20 6.60 20.26 20.21
C TRP A 20 7.13 19.36 21.33
N LYS A 21 8.34 19.63 21.85
CA LYS A 21 8.93 18.85 22.95
C LYS A 21 8.08 18.95 24.22
N GLU A 22 7.63 20.16 24.57
CA GLU A 22 6.76 20.38 25.72
C GLU A 22 5.44 19.59 25.61
N LYS A 23 4.79 19.62 24.44
CA LYS A 23 3.55 18.85 24.21
C LYS A 23 3.79 17.34 24.17
N PHE A 24 4.96 16.89 23.75
CA PHE A 24 5.36 15.49 23.85
C PHE A 24 5.51 15.05 25.31
N GLU A 25 6.10 15.90 26.16
CA GLU A 25 6.24 15.63 27.60
C GLU A 25 4.87 15.52 28.29
N TYR A 26 3.95 16.46 28.02
CA TYR A 26 2.58 16.34 28.53
C TYR A 26 1.87 15.07 28.06
N LEU A 27 2.16 14.58 26.85
CA LEU A 27 1.62 13.32 26.36
C LEU A 27 2.23 12.12 27.09
N HIS A 28 3.51 12.18 27.45
CA HIS A 28 4.17 11.16 28.26
C HIS A 28 3.56 11.09 29.66
N ILE A 29 3.42 12.23 30.34
CA ILE A 29 2.76 12.32 31.66
C ILE A 29 1.32 11.80 31.58
N PHE A 30 0.58 12.20 30.54
CA PHE A 30 -0.77 11.67 30.33
C PHE A 30 -0.77 10.14 30.18
N ARG A 31 0.21 9.56 29.45
CA ARG A 31 0.32 8.11 29.32
C ARG A 31 0.63 7.45 30.67
N GLU A 32 1.50 8.01 31.50
CA GLU A 32 1.79 7.45 32.83
C GLU A 32 0.55 7.47 33.73
N ASN A 33 -0.24 8.56 33.68
CA ASN A 33 -1.43 8.70 34.52
C ASN A 33 -2.62 7.82 34.04
N TYR A 34 -2.79 7.65 32.73
CA TYR A 34 -3.97 7.00 32.14
C TYR A 34 -3.66 5.65 31.46
N GLY A 35 -2.41 5.19 31.50
CA GLY A 35 -1.95 3.95 30.87
C GLY A 35 -1.91 3.98 29.33
N HIS A 36 -2.29 5.09 28.69
CA HIS A 36 -2.32 5.21 27.23
C HIS A 36 -2.07 6.64 26.73
N PRO A 37 -1.50 6.84 25.53
CA PRO A 37 -1.25 8.18 24.97
C PRO A 37 -2.45 8.74 24.17
N ASN A 38 -3.65 8.21 24.37
CA ASN A 38 -4.82 8.59 23.57
C ASN A 38 -5.60 9.74 24.21
N VAL A 39 -5.19 10.95 23.88
CA VAL A 39 -5.89 12.17 24.32
C VAL A 39 -7.07 12.47 23.39
N SER A 40 -8.24 12.73 23.97
CA SER A 40 -9.44 13.22 23.26
C SER A 40 -9.18 14.62 22.71
N GLN A 41 -9.73 14.94 21.53
CA GLN A 41 -9.66 16.31 21.00
C GLN A 41 -10.33 17.32 21.95
N ARG A 42 -11.34 16.88 22.71
CA ARG A 42 -12.08 17.70 23.70
C ARG A 42 -11.60 17.48 25.13
N TYR A 43 -10.33 17.11 25.33
CA TYR A 43 -9.78 16.88 26.66
C TYR A 43 -9.80 18.17 27.49
N GLN A 44 -10.64 18.20 28.53
CA GLN A 44 -10.95 19.42 29.27
C GLN A 44 -9.79 19.90 30.16
N SER A 45 -9.04 18.97 30.77
CA SER A 45 -7.93 19.33 31.67
C SER A 45 -6.74 19.94 30.93
N ASN A 46 -6.60 19.69 29.62
CA ASN A 46 -5.61 20.35 28.77
C ASN A 46 -6.07 20.36 27.30
N PRO A 47 -6.90 21.35 26.90
CA PRO A 47 -7.44 21.42 25.54
C PRO A 47 -6.34 21.57 24.48
N GLY A 48 -5.24 22.24 24.85
CA GLY A 48 -4.06 22.40 23.99
C GLY A 48 -3.37 21.07 23.65
N LEU A 49 -3.31 20.14 24.61
CA LEU A 49 -2.78 18.79 24.37
C LEU A 49 -3.70 17.97 23.44
N GLY A 50 -5.02 18.01 23.68
CA GLY A 50 -5.99 17.31 22.84
C GLY A 50 -5.97 17.78 21.37
N ALA A 51 -5.92 19.09 21.16
CA ALA A 51 -5.77 19.69 19.83
C ALA A 51 -4.42 19.32 19.18
N TRP A 52 -3.32 19.36 19.93
CA TRP A 52 -2.00 18.99 19.44
C TRP A 52 -1.90 17.51 19.04
N VAL A 53 -2.46 16.60 19.84
CA VAL A 53 -2.52 15.17 19.55
C VAL A 53 -3.29 14.92 18.26
N ASN A 54 -4.45 15.59 18.08
CA ASN A 54 -5.20 15.49 16.83
C ASN A 54 -4.41 16.06 15.64
N LYS A 55 -3.68 17.16 15.84
CA LYS A 55 -2.80 17.75 14.82
C LYS A 55 -1.69 16.78 14.41
N GLN A 56 -1.09 16.02 15.34
CA GLN A 56 -0.11 14.97 15.01
C GLN A 56 -0.75 13.90 14.12
N ARG A 57 -1.97 13.44 14.43
CA ARG A 57 -2.72 12.48 13.60
C ARG A 57 -2.97 13.03 12.20
N VAL A 58 -3.48 14.25 12.09
CA VAL A 58 -3.70 14.92 10.79
C VAL A 58 -2.40 15.06 10.02
N HIS A 59 -1.31 15.47 10.66
CA HIS A 59 0.00 15.61 10.04
C HIS A 59 0.54 14.25 9.58
N PHE A 60 0.34 13.18 10.34
CA PHE A 60 0.72 11.84 9.94
C PHE A 60 -0.05 11.36 8.71
N PHE A 61 -1.37 11.55 8.68
CA PHE A 61 -2.20 11.22 7.52
C PHE A 61 -1.90 12.07 6.28
N LYS A 62 -1.60 13.36 6.48
CA LYS A 62 -1.18 14.29 5.42
C LYS A 62 0.32 14.20 5.11
N PHE A 63 1.05 13.33 5.80
CA PHE A 63 2.48 13.14 5.63
C PHE A 63 3.38 14.36 5.86
N LYS A 64 2.99 15.22 6.80
CA LYS A 64 3.69 16.45 7.20
C LYS A 64 4.42 16.32 8.54
N ILE A 65 4.54 15.11 9.08
CA ILE A 65 5.27 14.84 10.32
C ILE A 65 6.65 14.26 9.98
N SER A 66 7.68 14.67 10.70
CA SER A 66 9.05 14.19 10.50
C SER A 66 9.26 12.80 11.10
N ASN A 67 10.20 12.03 10.53
CA ASN A 67 10.50 10.67 11.01
C ASN A 67 10.92 10.64 12.48
N ASN A 68 11.72 11.61 12.94
CA ASN A 68 12.11 11.70 14.35
C ASN A 68 10.90 11.77 15.30
N ARG A 69 9.89 12.57 14.95
CA ARG A 69 8.64 12.69 15.73
C ARG A 69 7.81 11.41 15.69
N ILE A 70 7.86 10.67 14.57
CA ILE A 70 7.20 9.37 14.45
C ILE A 70 7.84 8.36 15.41
N GLU A 71 9.17 8.27 15.44
CA GLU A 71 9.89 7.36 16.34
C GLU A 71 9.66 7.71 17.81
N LEU A 72 9.70 8.99 18.18
CA LEU A 72 9.37 9.42 19.56
C LEU A 72 7.94 9.01 19.96
N LEU A 73 6.96 9.24 19.09
CA LEU A 73 5.57 8.84 19.36
C LEU A 73 5.38 7.32 19.33
N LYS A 74 6.23 6.58 18.63
CA LYS A 74 6.24 5.11 18.61
C LYS A 74 6.63 4.54 19.97
N PHE A 75 7.59 5.13 20.69
CA PHE A 75 7.94 4.71 22.06
C PHE A 75 6.76 4.79 23.02
N LEU A 76 5.90 5.80 22.86
CA LEU A 76 4.69 5.95 23.67
C LEU A 76 3.57 4.98 23.25
N LYS A 77 3.76 4.17 22.21
CA LYS A 77 2.71 3.38 21.54
C LYS A 77 1.55 4.26 21.05
N PHE A 78 1.88 5.46 20.52
CA PHE A 78 0.89 6.45 20.08
C PHE A 78 -0.02 5.94 18.96
N ASN A 79 -1.34 6.17 19.10
CA ASN A 79 -2.31 5.77 18.10
C ASN A 79 -2.58 6.88 17.08
N TRP A 80 -2.18 6.63 15.84
CA TRP A 80 -2.42 7.52 14.71
C TRP A 80 -3.88 7.55 14.24
N ALA A 81 -4.69 6.55 14.57
CA ALA A 81 -6.07 6.40 14.10
C ALA A 81 -7.00 5.90 15.22
N PRO A 82 -7.27 6.69 16.27
CA PRO A 82 -8.27 6.33 17.25
C PRO A 82 -9.65 6.39 16.58
N GLY A 83 -10.38 5.28 16.63
CA GLY A 83 -11.79 5.29 16.29
C GLY A 83 -12.60 6.13 17.29
N LYS A 84 -13.89 6.33 16.99
CA LYS A 84 -14.85 7.00 17.88
C LYS A 84 -15.02 6.31 19.25
N PHE A 85 -14.58 5.05 19.36
CA PHE A 85 -14.51 4.28 20.58
C PHE A 85 -13.09 3.75 20.73
N PHE A 86 -12.51 3.97 21.91
CA PHE A 86 -11.17 3.50 22.26
C PHE A 86 -11.09 1.99 22.08
N THR A 87 -10.20 1.52 21.22
CA THR A 87 -9.62 0.16 21.23
C THR A 87 -8.65 0.02 20.06
N PHE A 88 -7.37 0.25 20.38
CA PHE A 88 -6.19 0.10 19.52
C PHE A 88 -6.14 -1.26 18.80
N ASN A 89 -6.61 -2.33 19.46
CA ASN A 89 -6.67 -3.67 18.88
C ASN A 89 -8.02 -4.01 18.25
N LEU A 90 -9.16 -3.67 18.86
CA LEU A 90 -10.46 -4.08 18.30
C LEU A 90 -10.73 -3.42 16.95
N SER A 91 -10.33 -2.16 16.72
CA SER A 91 -10.56 -1.50 15.42
C SER A 91 -9.74 -2.15 14.29
N TRP A 92 -8.45 -2.41 14.51
CA TRP A 92 -7.61 -3.06 13.50
C TRP A 92 -8.00 -4.53 13.34
N ASN A 93 -8.17 -5.29 14.44
CA ASN A 93 -8.58 -6.70 14.41
C ASN A 93 -9.98 -6.87 13.79
N LYS A 94 -10.93 -5.96 14.03
CA LYS A 94 -12.26 -5.98 13.39
C LYS A 94 -12.16 -5.71 11.89
N LYS A 95 -11.30 -4.79 11.45
CA LYS A 95 -11.07 -4.54 10.01
C LYS A 95 -10.30 -5.70 9.36
N TYR A 96 -9.34 -6.28 10.07
CA TYR A 96 -8.62 -7.48 9.66
C TYR A 96 -9.57 -8.67 9.50
N LYS A 97 -10.44 -8.93 10.50
CA LYS A 97 -11.49 -9.96 10.45
C LYS A 97 -12.42 -9.72 9.26
N LYS A 98 -12.93 -8.50 9.08
CA LYS A 98 -13.74 -8.15 7.90
C LYS A 98 -13.00 -8.38 6.56
N LEU A 99 -11.69 -8.13 6.51
CA LEU A 99 -10.89 -8.42 5.32
C LEU A 99 -10.72 -9.93 5.09
N ASN A 100 -10.54 -10.70 6.16
CA ASN A 100 -10.48 -12.16 6.11
C ASN A 100 -11.82 -12.75 5.63
N ASP A 101 -12.94 -12.30 6.19
CA ASP A 101 -14.29 -12.72 5.78
C ASP A 101 -14.56 -12.37 4.31
N PHE A 102 -14.10 -11.19 3.87
CA PHE A 102 -14.17 -10.79 2.47
C PHE A 102 -13.31 -11.69 1.56
N ARG A 103 -12.10 -12.06 2.00
CA ARG A 103 -11.25 -12.99 1.26
C ARG A 103 -11.91 -14.37 1.15
N ASN A 104 -12.50 -14.87 2.23
CA ASN A 104 -13.14 -16.19 2.23
C ASN A 104 -14.34 -16.22 1.27
N SER A 105 -15.11 -15.14 1.18
CA SER A 105 -16.26 -15.04 0.28
C SER A 105 -15.91 -14.74 -1.18
N HIS A 106 -14.81 -14.03 -1.46
CA HIS A 106 -14.49 -13.53 -2.81
C HIS A 106 -13.16 -14.08 -3.38
N GLY A 107 -12.44 -14.90 -2.64
CA GLY A 107 -11.13 -15.46 -3.01
C GLY A 107 -9.98 -14.44 -3.05
N HIS A 108 -10.21 -13.17 -2.71
CA HIS A 108 -9.18 -12.13 -2.79
C HIS A 108 -9.36 -10.99 -1.76
N CYS A 109 -8.26 -10.31 -1.41
CA CYS A 109 -8.26 -9.14 -0.52
C CYS A 109 -8.44 -7.79 -1.25
N SER A 110 -8.92 -7.81 -2.50
CA SER A 110 -9.02 -6.62 -3.37
C SER A 110 -10.41 -5.98 -3.32
N ILE A 111 -10.60 -5.02 -2.42
CA ILE A 111 -11.87 -4.29 -2.30
C ILE A 111 -11.86 -3.05 -3.20
N SER A 112 -12.85 -2.94 -4.09
CA SER A 112 -13.04 -1.76 -4.94
C SER A 112 -13.50 -0.55 -4.11
N ARG A 113 -12.99 0.64 -4.43
CA ARG A 113 -13.43 1.91 -3.82
C ARG A 113 -14.92 2.22 -4.08
N LYS A 114 -15.50 1.63 -5.13
CA LYS A 114 -16.92 1.79 -5.50
C LYS A 114 -17.85 0.83 -4.74
N TYR A 115 -17.32 -0.10 -3.94
CA TYR A 115 -18.14 -1.02 -3.17
C TYR A 115 -18.67 -0.31 -1.92
N ILE A 116 -19.88 0.23 -2.01
CA ILE A 116 -20.49 1.14 -1.04
C ILE A 116 -20.58 0.50 0.35
N GLN A 117 -20.95 -0.78 0.42
CA GLN A 117 -21.08 -1.54 1.68
C GLN A 117 -19.74 -1.69 2.45
N ASN A 118 -18.58 -1.53 1.79
CA ASN A 118 -17.25 -1.68 2.43
C ASN A 118 -16.33 -0.46 2.25
N ARG A 119 -16.91 0.74 2.08
CA ARG A 119 -16.14 1.99 1.85
C ARG A 119 -15.08 2.23 2.93
N GLU A 120 -15.42 2.03 4.20
CA GLU A 120 -14.48 2.16 5.32
C GLU A 120 -13.32 1.16 5.25
N LEU A 121 -13.60 -0.09 4.88
CA LEU A 121 -12.58 -1.13 4.77
C LEU A 121 -11.65 -0.84 3.58
N GLY A 122 -12.19 -0.30 2.47
CA GLY A 122 -11.41 0.18 1.33
C GLY A 122 -10.45 1.32 1.71
N PHE A 123 -10.88 2.26 2.56
CA PHE A 123 -10.00 3.31 3.11
C PHE A 123 -8.92 2.72 4.03
N TRP A 124 -9.29 1.80 4.91
CA TRP A 124 -8.35 1.12 5.80
C TRP A 124 -7.25 0.38 5.01
N ILE A 125 -7.64 -0.39 3.98
CA ILE A 125 -6.72 -1.08 3.04
C ILE A 125 -5.76 -0.09 2.35
N LYS A 126 -6.28 1.05 1.88
CA LYS A 126 -5.45 2.10 1.27
C LYS A 126 -4.39 2.59 2.26
N ASN A 127 -4.80 2.86 3.49
CA ASN A 127 -3.91 3.36 4.54
C ASN A 127 -2.86 2.30 4.93
N GLN A 128 -3.22 1.02 5.01
CA GLN A 128 -2.25 -0.05 5.27
C GLN A 128 -1.12 -0.07 4.21
N ARG A 129 -1.46 -0.02 2.92
CA ARG A 129 -0.45 0.04 1.84
C ARG A 129 0.42 1.30 1.92
N GLN A 130 -0.18 2.39 2.39
CA GLN A 130 0.47 3.68 2.52
C GLN A 130 1.49 3.68 3.68
N PHE A 131 1.13 3.09 4.82
CA PHE A 131 2.03 2.92 5.97
C PHE A 131 3.18 1.96 5.65
N PHE A 132 2.91 0.85 4.96
CA PHE A 132 3.93 -0.09 4.51
C PHE A 132 5.00 0.58 3.64
N ARG A 133 4.59 1.36 2.62
CA ARG A 133 5.54 2.06 1.72
C ARG A 133 6.43 3.09 2.42
N LYS A 134 6.02 3.57 3.57
CA LYS A 134 6.76 4.57 4.35
C LYS A 134 7.62 3.96 5.45
N GLY A 135 7.58 2.64 5.62
CA GLY A 135 8.33 1.96 6.68
C GLY A 135 7.81 2.23 8.10
N VAL A 136 6.61 2.79 8.25
CA VAL A 136 6.04 3.16 9.56
C VAL A 136 5.01 2.15 10.06
N MET A 137 4.87 1.01 9.38
CA MET A 137 3.97 -0.06 9.78
C MET A 137 4.68 -1.02 10.72
N ASP A 138 3.96 -1.43 11.76
CA ASP A 138 4.34 -2.48 12.69
C ASP A 138 4.58 -3.83 11.98
N THR A 139 5.66 -4.52 12.32
CA THR A 139 6.08 -5.79 11.72
C THR A 139 5.01 -6.87 11.87
N ASP A 140 4.30 -6.90 13.00
CA ASP A 140 3.25 -7.88 13.27
C ASP A 140 2.05 -7.68 12.32
N LYS A 141 1.72 -6.42 12.02
CA LYS A 141 0.64 -6.08 11.08
C LYS A 141 1.03 -6.44 9.65
N ILE A 142 2.31 -6.27 9.30
CA ILE A 142 2.86 -6.70 8.01
C ILE A 142 2.74 -8.22 7.88
N PHE A 143 3.16 -8.96 8.91
CA PHE A 143 3.09 -10.41 8.93
C PHE A 143 1.65 -10.92 8.77
N LEU A 144 0.73 -10.42 9.60
CA LEU A 144 -0.68 -10.84 9.59
C LEU A 144 -1.36 -10.58 8.23
N LEU A 145 -1.13 -9.41 7.63
CA LEU A 145 -1.69 -9.06 6.32
C LEU A 145 -1.04 -9.88 5.20
N SER A 146 0.27 -10.15 5.28
CA SER A 146 0.96 -10.99 4.29
C SER A 146 0.46 -12.43 4.32
N LYS A 147 0.21 -13.00 5.51
CA LYS A 147 -0.43 -14.32 5.69
C LYS A 147 -1.84 -14.38 5.07
N LEU A 148 -2.56 -13.25 5.05
CA LEU A 148 -3.84 -13.13 4.35
C LEU A 148 -3.72 -13.04 2.81
N GLY A 149 -2.52 -13.09 2.24
CA GLY A 149 -2.32 -12.83 0.80
C GLY A 149 -2.64 -11.38 0.42
N PHE A 150 -2.54 -10.44 1.37
CA PHE A 150 -2.79 -9.03 1.11
C PHE A 150 -1.71 -8.45 0.19
N SER A 151 -2.11 -7.96 -0.98
CA SER A 151 -1.18 -7.33 -1.91
C SER A 151 -0.88 -5.89 -1.48
N TRP A 152 0.34 -5.63 -1.00
CA TRP A 152 0.86 -4.31 -0.61
C TRP A 152 0.92 -3.31 -1.77
N ILE A 153 1.03 -3.83 -3.00
CA ILE A 153 1.11 -3.04 -4.21
C ILE A 153 -0.31 -2.94 -4.80
N LYS A 154 -0.79 -1.73 -5.11
CA LYS A 154 -1.98 -1.60 -5.97
C LYS A 154 -1.55 -2.18 -7.30
N ARG A 155 -2.26 -3.22 -7.77
CA ARG A 155 -2.04 -3.88 -9.08
C ARG A 155 -1.42 -2.83 -9.99
N PRO A 156 -0.14 -2.98 -10.38
CA PRO A 156 0.46 -2.05 -11.31
C PRO A 156 -0.56 -1.88 -12.42
N SER A 157 -0.85 -0.64 -12.84
CA SER A 157 -1.61 -0.52 -14.07
C SER A 157 -0.90 -1.41 -15.10
N PHE A 158 -1.63 -2.07 -15.98
CA PHE A 158 -0.98 -2.89 -17.01
C PHE A 158 0.06 -2.08 -17.83
N LYS A 159 -0.01 -0.73 -17.75
CA LYS A 159 0.97 0.23 -18.27
C LYS A 159 2.22 0.51 -17.39
N LYS A 160 2.27 0.07 -16.13
CA LYS A 160 3.33 0.40 -15.14
C LYS A 160 4.07 -0.78 -14.51
N MET A 161 3.79 -2.03 -14.88
CA MET A 161 4.67 -3.15 -14.49
C MET A 161 5.77 -3.30 -15.53
N ASN A 162 7.03 -3.40 -15.08
CA ASN A 162 8.15 -3.61 -15.98
C ASN A 162 7.98 -4.96 -16.69
N TRP A 163 8.05 -4.97 -18.02
CA TRP A 163 7.89 -6.15 -18.87
C TRP A 163 8.74 -7.33 -18.37
N ASN A 164 9.96 -7.04 -17.87
CA ASN A 164 10.90 -8.03 -17.33
C ASN A 164 10.34 -8.81 -16.13
N GLN A 165 9.53 -8.18 -15.26
CA GLN A 165 8.93 -8.87 -14.11
C GLN A 165 7.87 -9.87 -14.56
N ARG A 166 7.06 -9.51 -15.56
CA ARG A 166 6.05 -10.42 -16.13
C ARG A 166 6.67 -11.54 -16.94
N PHE A 167 7.77 -11.25 -17.62
CA PHE A 167 8.58 -12.27 -18.28
C PHE A 167 9.14 -13.29 -17.28
N LYS A 168 9.69 -12.85 -16.14
CA LYS A 168 10.14 -13.75 -15.06
C LYS A 168 9.00 -14.60 -14.47
N GLU A 169 7.82 -14.01 -14.28
CA GLU A 169 6.64 -14.78 -13.84
C GLU A 169 6.23 -15.85 -14.86
N LEU A 170 6.33 -15.54 -16.16
CA LEU A 170 6.07 -16.50 -17.23
C LEU A 170 7.13 -17.60 -17.28
N GLU A 171 8.40 -17.27 -17.08
CA GLU A 171 9.50 -18.24 -16.98
C GLU A 171 9.27 -19.22 -15.83
N MET A 172 8.93 -18.72 -14.64
CA MET A 172 8.57 -19.56 -13.49
C MET A 172 7.36 -20.45 -13.77
N TYR A 173 6.33 -19.91 -14.44
CA TYR A 173 5.17 -20.70 -14.86
C TYR A 173 5.57 -21.81 -15.83
N THR A 174 6.38 -21.48 -16.83
CA THR A 174 6.84 -22.41 -17.88
C THR A 174 7.70 -23.51 -17.27
N ASN A 175 8.58 -23.19 -16.33
CA ASN A 175 9.37 -24.19 -15.60
C ASN A 175 8.48 -25.14 -14.78
N LYS A 176 7.36 -24.65 -14.24
CA LYS A 176 6.43 -25.48 -13.45
C LYS A 176 5.46 -26.33 -14.29
N GLN A 177 4.99 -25.80 -15.41
CA GLN A 177 3.91 -26.40 -16.22
C GLN A 177 4.41 -27.00 -17.54
N GLY A 178 5.68 -26.78 -17.89
CA GLY A 178 6.29 -27.21 -19.15
C GLY A 178 5.81 -26.45 -20.39
N ASN A 179 4.95 -25.44 -20.23
CA ASN A 179 4.37 -24.68 -21.35
C ASN A 179 4.07 -23.22 -20.98
N CYS A 180 3.86 -22.38 -22.01
CA CYS A 180 3.46 -20.98 -21.86
C CYS A 180 1.93 -20.76 -21.98
N LEU A 181 1.11 -21.81 -21.85
CA LEU A 181 -0.34 -21.76 -22.02
C LEU A 181 -1.02 -21.25 -20.75
N VAL A 182 -0.78 -19.98 -20.44
CA VAL A 182 -1.39 -19.34 -19.28
C VAL A 182 -2.86 -18.99 -19.61
N PRO A 183 -3.86 -19.55 -18.89
CA PRO A 183 -5.27 -19.24 -19.14
C PRO A 183 -5.54 -17.75 -18.91
N GLN A 184 -6.31 -17.09 -19.79
CA GLN A 184 -6.58 -15.64 -19.65
C GLN A 184 -7.24 -15.29 -18.29
N ARG A 185 -8.03 -16.21 -17.72
CA ARG A 185 -8.73 -16.05 -16.44
C ARG A 185 -7.83 -16.26 -15.22
N SER A 186 -6.57 -16.72 -15.37
CA SER A 186 -5.61 -16.92 -14.26
C SER A 186 -5.06 -15.62 -13.65
N GLY A 187 -5.72 -14.49 -13.91
CA GLY A 187 -5.38 -13.20 -13.33
C GLY A 187 -4.44 -12.38 -14.21
N ALA A 188 -3.43 -11.79 -13.60
CA ALA A 188 -2.64 -10.73 -14.24
C ALA A 188 -1.67 -11.26 -15.29
N LEU A 189 -1.07 -12.44 -15.07
CA LEU A 189 -0.17 -13.09 -16.03
C LEU A 189 -0.93 -13.51 -17.29
N GLY A 190 -2.12 -14.14 -17.16
CA GLY A 190 -2.96 -14.51 -18.31
C GLY A 190 -3.39 -13.32 -19.17
N LYS A 191 -3.75 -12.20 -18.55
CA LYS A 191 -4.06 -10.95 -19.27
C LYS A 191 -2.82 -10.36 -19.97
N TRP A 192 -1.64 -10.45 -19.35
CA TRP A 192 -0.39 -9.97 -19.93
C TRP A 192 0.06 -10.83 -21.12
N VAL A 193 -0.04 -12.17 -21.00
CA VAL A 193 0.21 -13.14 -22.08
C VAL A 193 -0.71 -12.85 -23.28
N GLN A 194 -2.01 -12.64 -23.03
CA GLN A 194 -2.94 -12.27 -24.10
C GLN A 194 -2.59 -10.92 -24.75
N MET A 195 -2.12 -9.95 -23.96
CA MET A 195 -1.63 -8.69 -24.50
C MET A 195 -0.43 -8.90 -25.43
N GLN A 196 0.52 -9.77 -25.09
CA GLN A 196 1.67 -10.05 -25.97
C GLN A 196 1.20 -10.65 -27.30
N ARG A 197 0.26 -11.61 -27.27
CA ARG A 197 -0.35 -12.19 -28.49
C ARG A 197 -1.04 -11.14 -29.35
N ASN A 198 -1.78 -10.22 -28.73
CA ASN A 198 -2.45 -9.12 -29.44
C ASN A 198 -1.46 -8.14 -30.06
N LEU A 199 -0.36 -7.82 -29.37
CA LEU A 199 0.70 -6.96 -29.90
C LEU A 199 1.42 -7.62 -31.07
N TYR A 200 1.70 -8.92 -30.98
CA TYR A 200 2.27 -9.70 -32.07
C TYR A 200 1.36 -9.72 -33.31
N LYS A 201 0.05 -10.00 -33.13
CA LYS A 201 -0.93 -9.98 -34.23
C LYS A 201 -1.03 -8.61 -34.93
N LYS A 202 -0.76 -7.53 -34.20
CA LYS A 202 -0.77 -6.15 -34.72
C LYS A 202 0.59 -5.69 -35.26
N ASN A 203 1.62 -6.54 -35.25
CA ASN A 203 3.02 -6.18 -35.57
C ASN A 203 3.56 -5.01 -34.72
N LEU A 204 3.10 -4.88 -33.46
CA LEU A 204 3.50 -3.81 -32.53
C LEU A 204 4.38 -4.31 -31.38
N ILE A 205 4.87 -5.54 -31.45
CA ILE A 205 5.79 -6.08 -30.46
C ILE A 205 7.22 -5.61 -30.75
N LYS A 206 7.96 -5.22 -29.71
CA LYS A 206 9.39 -4.90 -29.86
C LYS A 206 10.19 -6.17 -30.14
N GLU A 207 11.17 -6.11 -31.01
CA GLU A 207 11.93 -7.29 -31.44
C GLU A 207 12.66 -7.97 -30.27
N ASP A 208 13.31 -7.22 -29.37
CA ASP A 208 13.97 -7.77 -28.18
C ASP A 208 13.03 -8.61 -27.30
N ARG A 209 11.75 -8.19 -27.20
CA ARG A 209 10.73 -8.89 -26.41
C ARG A 209 10.26 -10.15 -27.10
N LYS A 210 10.16 -10.12 -28.42
CA LYS A 210 9.80 -11.27 -29.26
C LYS A 210 10.90 -12.34 -29.19
N VAL A 211 12.17 -11.94 -29.28
CA VAL A 211 13.34 -12.83 -29.09
C VAL A 211 13.28 -13.52 -27.74
N LEU A 212 13.08 -12.77 -26.65
CA LEU A 212 13.01 -13.34 -25.29
C LEU A 212 11.83 -14.31 -25.11
N LEU A 213 10.65 -13.98 -25.65
CA LEU A 213 9.48 -14.89 -25.57
C LEU A 213 9.68 -16.15 -26.43
N ASN A 214 10.31 -16.04 -27.59
CA ASN A 214 10.64 -17.20 -28.43
C ASN A 214 11.61 -18.16 -27.73
N LYS A 215 12.55 -17.66 -26.92
CA LYS A 215 13.42 -18.51 -26.10
C LYS A 215 12.65 -19.41 -25.12
N LEU A 216 11.48 -18.98 -24.64
CA LEU A 216 10.59 -19.77 -23.79
C LEU A 216 9.66 -20.71 -24.58
N LYS A 217 9.85 -20.86 -25.90
CA LYS A 217 8.92 -21.57 -26.80
C LYS A 217 7.48 -21.03 -26.70
N PHE A 218 7.34 -19.71 -26.54
CA PHE A 218 6.06 -19.07 -26.32
C PHE A 218 5.09 -19.25 -27.51
N THR A 219 3.91 -19.82 -27.24
CA THR A 219 2.88 -20.02 -28.27
C THR A 219 2.11 -18.73 -28.54
N TRP A 220 2.38 -18.10 -29.70
CA TRP A 220 1.72 -16.88 -30.15
C TRP A 220 0.27 -17.10 -30.61
N ASN A 221 0.01 -18.21 -31.31
CA ASN A 221 -1.29 -18.56 -31.86
C ASN A 221 -1.86 -19.80 -31.16
N LEU A 222 -3.02 -19.67 -30.54
CA LEU A 222 -3.72 -20.77 -29.86
C LEU A 222 -4.75 -21.48 -30.75
N LYS A 223 -5.01 -20.96 -31.95
CA LYS A 223 -5.76 -21.70 -32.96
C LYS A 223 -4.77 -22.62 -33.65
N LYS A 224 -5.06 -23.93 -33.67
CA LYS A 224 -4.33 -24.86 -34.56
C LYS A 224 -4.39 -24.28 -35.99
N PRO A 225 -3.32 -24.36 -36.79
CA PRO A 225 -3.50 -24.30 -38.23
C PRO A 225 -4.53 -25.36 -38.59
N ASN A 226 -5.49 -25.05 -39.46
CA ASN A 226 -6.25 -26.10 -40.10
C ASN A 226 -5.21 -26.98 -40.79
N GLU A 227 -4.97 -28.19 -40.28
CA GLU A 227 -4.36 -29.25 -41.05
C GLU A 227 -5.37 -29.60 -42.13
N THR A 228 -5.37 -28.82 -43.21
CA THR A 228 -5.84 -29.32 -44.49
C THR A 228 -4.82 -30.38 -44.88
N CYS A 229 -5.11 -31.63 -44.53
CA CYS A 229 -4.54 -32.78 -45.20
C CYS A 229 -4.84 -32.63 -46.69
N MET A 230 -3.89 -32.09 -47.44
CA MET A 230 -3.75 -32.40 -48.85
C MET A 230 -3.24 -33.84 -48.89
N PHE A 231 -4.17 -34.79 -48.86
CA PHE A 231 -3.90 -36.08 -49.47
C PHE A 231 -3.72 -35.82 -50.97
N PHE A 232 -2.55 -36.21 -51.47
CA PHE A 232 -2.28 -36.35 -52.90
C PHE A 232 -3.27 -37.34 -53.53
#